data_AF-A0A4S4H6D5-F1
#
_entry.id   AF-A0A4S4H6D5-F1
#
_cell.length_a   1.000
_cell.length_b   1.000
_cell.length_c   1.000
_cell.angle_alpha   90.00
_cell.angle_beta   90.00
_cell.angle_gamma   90.00
#
_symmetry.space_group_name_H-M   'P 1'
#
loop_
_entity.id
_entity.type
_entity.pdbx_description
1 polymer ?
#
loop_
_entity_poly.entity_id
_entity_poly.type
_entity_poly.pdbx_seq_one_letter_code
_entity_poly.pdbx_strand_id
1 'polypeptide(L)' 'MTADEKPFSKKNYYMMGGCLALIVLGFILMSGGGSTVENGFNPEIFSTRRIVVGPALSFLGFLLMAFAIVYTPKKNK' A
#
# COMPACT_ATOMS: atom_id res chain seq x y z
N MET A 1 31.94 -4.47 -5.88
CA MET A 1 30.68 -3.86 -5.38
C MET A 1 30.35 -4.56 -4.06
N THR A 2 30.78 -3.98 -2.94
CA THR A 2 30.73 -4.62 -1.60
C THR A 2 29.34 -4.48 -0.97
N ALA A 3 28.92 -5.50 -0.22
CA ALA A 3 27.53 -5.77 0.18
C ALA A 3 26.95 -4.87 1.30
N ASP A 4 27.56 -3.72 1.62
CA ASP A 4 27.31 -2.98 2.86
C ASP A 4 26.67 -1.58 2.70
N GLU A 5 26.32 -1.15 1.49
CA GLU A 5 25.58 0.11 1.29
C GLU A 5 24.06 -0.14 1.28
N LYS A 6 23.50 -0.52 2.42
CA LYS A 6 22.04 -0.43 2.60
C LYS A 6 21.70 1.03 2.93
N PRO A 7 20.98 1.77 2.06
CA PRO A 7 20.65 3.18 2.30
C PRO A 7 19.76 3.36 3.54
N PHE A 8 19.11 2.30 4.01
CA PHE A 8 18.22 2.31 5.16
C PHE A 8 18.60 1.25 6.19
N SER A 9 18.38 1.56 7.46
CA SER A 9 18.50 0.60 8.57
C SER A 9 17.46 -0.52 8.45
N LYS A 10 17.76 -1.70 9.01
CA LYS A 10 16.84 -2.85 9.04
C LYS A 10 15.45 -2.45 9.55
N LYS A 11 15.38 -1.56 10.56
CA LYS A 11 14.11 -1.08 11.13
C LYS A 11 13.25 -0.33 10.12
N ASN A 12 13.85 0.54 9.30
CA ASN A 12 13.14 1.26 8.24
C ASN A 12 12.65 0.31 7.16
N TYR A 13 13.44 -0.71 6.83
CA TYR A 13 13.05 -1.72 5.86
C TYR A 13 11.76 -2.47 6.29
N TYR A 14 11.63 -2.81 7.58
CA TYR A 14 10.40 -3.41 8.10
C TYR A 14 9.21 -2.44 8.07
N MET A 15 9.42 -1.15 8.38
CA MET A 15 8.37 -0.13 8.28
C MET A 15 7.89 0.07 6.84
N MET A 16 8.83 0.16 5.88
CA MET A 16 8.53 0.26 4.46
C MET A 16 7.79 -0.99 3.95
N GLY A 17 8.20 -2.18 4.40
CA GLY A 17 7.51 -3.44 4.07
C GLY A 17 6.06 -3.46 4.56
N GLY A 18 5.79 -2.95 5.77
CA GLY A 18 4.43 -2.81 6.29
C GLY A 18 3.57 -1.83 5.46
N CYS A 19 4.16 -0.70 5.04
CA CYS A 19 3.47 0.27 4.18
C CYS A 19 3.16 -0.32 2.81
N LEU A 20 4.08 -1.11 2.24
CA LEU A 20 3.88 -1.79 0.97
C LEU A 20 2.72 -2.80 1.07
N ALA A 21 2.64 -3.56 2.16
CA ALA A 21 1.54 -4.50 2.38
C ALA A 21 0.18 -3.79 2.45
N LEU A 22 0.10 -2.61 3.10
CA LEU A 22 -1.12 -1.79 3.12
C LEU A 22 -1.52 -1.29 1.72
N ILE A 23 -0.55 -0.84 0.92
CA ILE A 23 -0.81 -0.39 -0.46
C ILE A 23 -1.37 -1.54 -1.29
N VAL A 24 -0.73 -2.72 -1.24
CA VAL A 24 -1.17 -3.92 -1.95
C VAL A 24 -2.57 -4.33 -1.48
N LEU A 25 -2.85 -4.28 -0.17
CA LEU A 25 -4.18 -4.57 0.36
C LEU A 25 -5.24 -3.59 -0.17
N GLY A 26 -4.92 -2.30 -0.27
CA GLY A 26 -5.79 -1.29 -0.90
C GLY A 26 -6.11 -1.62 -2.35
N PHE A 27 -5.10 -2.00 -3.14
CA PHE A 27 -5.31 -2.43 -4.52
C PHE A 27 -6.12 -3.74 -4.62
N ILE A 28 -5.92 -4.69 -3.71
CA ILE A 28 -6.72 -5.92 -3.67
C ILE A 28 -8.19 -5.59 -3.36
N LEU A 29 -8.46 -4.67 -2.44
CA LEU A 29 -9.83 -4.23 -2.13
C LEU A 29 -10.50 -3.51 -3.32
N MET A 30 -9.72 -2.83 -4.16
CA MET A 30 -10.18 -2.25 -5.43
C MET A 30 -10.41 -3.30 -6.51
N SER A 31 -9.61 -4.37 -6.51
CA SER A 31 -9.72 -5.53 -7.40
C SER A 31 -11.01 -6.29 -7.10
N GLY A 32 -12.10 -5.81 -7.68
CA GLY A 32 -13.41 -6.42 -7.57
C GLY A 32 -13.52 -7.73 -8.33
N GLY A 33 -14.48 -8.57 -7.94
CA GLY A 33 -14.88 -9.72 -8.75
C GLY A 33 -15.39 -9.24 -10.10
N GLY A 34 -14.86 -9.83 -11.18
CA GLY A 34 -15.30 -9.56 -12.55
C GLY A 34 -16.81 -9.79 -12.70
N SER A 35 -17.46 -9.01 -13.55
CA SER A 35 -18.90 -9.13 -13.81
C SER A 35 -19.25 -10.55 -14.24
N THR A 36 -20.15 -11.20 -13.50
CA THR A 36 -20.72 -12.52 -13.85
C THR A 36 -21.81 -12.45 -14.92
N VAL A 37 -22.22 -11.25 -15.32
CA VAL A 37 -23.25 -11.01 -16.32
C VAL A 37 -22.61 -10.67 -17.66
N GLU A 38 -22.71 -11.59 -18.64
CA GLU A 38 -22.50 -11.26 -20.05
C GLU A 38 -23.43 -10.08 -20.41
N ASN A 39 -22.84 -8.94 -20.78
CA ASN A 39 -23.52 -7.70 -21.19
C ASN A 39 -24.30 -6.94 -20.11
N GLY A 40 -24.15 -7.29 -18.82
CA GLY A 40 -24.84 -6.60 -17.71
C GLY A 40 -23.93 -5.68 -16.89
N PHE A 41 -24.41 -4.48 -16.60
CA PHE A 41 -23.76 -3.56 -15.67
C PHE A 41 -23.82 -4.13 -14.23
N ASN A 42 -22.67 -4.34 -13.57
CA ASN A 42 -22.63 -4.83 -12.19
C ASN A 42 -22.56 -3.63 -11.21
N PRO A 43 -23.63 -3.32 -10.45
CA PRO A 43 -23.64 -2.20 -9.52
C PRO A 43 -22.65 -2.33 -8.36
N GLU A 44 -22.10 -3.53 -8.10
CA GLU A 44 -21.07 -3.71 -7.07
C GLU A 44 -19.76 -2.98 -7.37
N ILE A 45 -19.51 -2.57 -8.63
CA ILE A 45 -18.35 -1.74 -8.95
C ILE A 45 -18.43 -0.38 -8.26
N PHE A 46 -19.65 0.14 -8.04
CA PHE A 46 -19.91 1.39 -7.32
C PHE A 46 -20.01 1.21 -5.81
N SER A 47 -19.67 0.03 -5.29
CA SER A 47 -19.60 -0.18 -3.85
C SER A 47 -18.62 0.81 -3.22
N THR A 48 -19.05 1.47 -2.14
CA THR A 48 -18.24 2.40 -1.33
C THR A 48 -16.92 1.76 -0.92
N ARG A 49 -16.87 0.43 -0.74
CA ARG A 49 -15.64 -0.31 -0.43
C ARG A 49 -14.59 -0.21 -1.55
N ARG A 50 -14.99 -0.31 -2.82
CA ARG A 50 -14.07 -0.35 -3.96
C ARG A 50 -13.65 1.05 -4.41
N ILE A 51 -14.55 2.03 -4.33
CA ILE A 51 -14.29 3.40 -4.83
C ILE A 51 -13.78 4.35 -3.75
N VAL A 52 -14.12 4.13 -2.49
CA VAL A 52 -13.71 5.02 -1.40
C VAL A 52 -12.68 4.33 -0.51
N VAL A 53 -13.02 3.16 0.05
CA VAL A 53 -12.16 2.51 1.05
C VAL A 53 -10.86 2.00 0.45
N GLY A 54 -10.91 1.32 -0.70
CA GLY A 54 -9.73 0.82 -1.42
C GLY A 54 -8.73 1.94 -1.75
N PRO A 55 -9.16 3.01 -2.47
CA PRO A 55 -8.30 4.14 -2.80
C PRO A 55 -7.81 4.92 -1.57
N ALA A 56 -8.64 5.11 -0.55
CA ALA A 56 -8.21 5.77 0.68
C ALA A 56 -7.13 4.97 1.41
N LEU A 57 -7.25 3.64 1.44
CA LEU A 57 -6.28 2.76 2.10
C LEU A 57 -4.93 2.76 1.37
N SER A 58 -4.95 2.65 0.03
CA SER A 58 -3.72 2.72 -0.76
C SER A 58 -3.08 4.11 -0.68
N PHE A 59 -3.87 5.18 -0.72
CA PHE A 59 -3.40 6.55 -0.54
C PHE A 59 -2.71 6.75 0.83
N LEU A 60 -3.34 6.29 1.91
CA LEU A 60 -2.75 6.34 3.24
C LEU A 60 -1.45 5.52 3.30
N GLY A 61 -1.43 4.35 2.66
CA GLY A 61 -0.23 3.53 2.53
C GLY A 61 0.92 4.26 1.84
N PHE A 62 0.65 5.03 0.78
CA PHE A 62 1.67 5.85 0.11
C PHE A 62 2.17 7.00 1.00
N LEU A 63 1.29 7.67 1.75
CA LEU A 63 1.69 8.71 2.70
C LEU A 63 2.59 8.15 3.81
N LEU A 64 2.22 7.01 4.38
CA LEU A 64 3.02 6.32 5.39
C LEU A 64 4.35 5.83 4.82
N MET A 65 4.37 5.37 3.57
CA MET A 65 5.61 4.98 2.89
C MET A 65 6.55 6.18 2.69
N ALA A 66 6.02 7.32 2.24
CA ALA A 66 6.81 8.56 2.12
C ALA A 66 7.37 8.98 3.48
N PHE A 67 6.55 8.92 4.55
CA PHE A 67 7.00 9.18 5.91
C PHE A 67 8.09 8.19 6.36
N ALA A 68 7.93 6.89 6.11
CA ALA A 68 8.88 5.86 6.50
C ALA A 68 10.23 5.98 5.77
N ILE A 69 10.23 6.48 4.52
CA ILE A 69 11.46 6.76 3.76
C ILE A 69 12.19 7.98 4.34
N VAL A 70 11.46 9.06 4.64
CA VAL A 70 12.04 10.29 5.20
C VAL A 70 12.48 10.08 6.65
N TYR A 71 11.72 9.30 7.42
CA TYR A 71 11.99 9.02 8.81
C TYR A 71 13.27 8.21 8.95
N THR A 72 14.34 8.90 9.32
CA THR A 72 15.62 8.27 9.65
C THR A 72 15.67 8.13 11.18
N PRO A 73 15.56 6.91 11.74
CA PRO A 73 15.66 6.72 13.18
C PRO A 73 17.06 7.14 13.61
N LYS A 74 17.13 8.19 14.44
CA LYS A 74 18.38 8.62 15.06
C LYS A 74 19.00 7.40 15.75
N LYS A 75 20.24 7.09 15.39
CA LYS A 75 21.03 6.02 16.02
C LYS A 75 21.16 6.40 17.49
N ASN A 76 20.31 5.84 18.36
CA ASN A 76 20.46 6.01 19.79
C ASN A 76 21.81 5.40 20.16
N LYS A 77 22.63 6.24 20.78
CA LYS A 77 24.02 5.98 21.15
C LYS A 77 24.12 4.84 22.14
#